data_AF-A0A9E7BLI5-F1
#
_entry.id   AF-A0A9E7BLI5-F1
#
_cell.length_a   1.000
_cell.length_b   1.000
_cell.length_c   1.000
_cell.angle_alpha   90.00
_cell.angle_beta   90.00
_cell.angle_gamma   90.00
#
_symmetry.space_group_name_H-M   'P 1'
#
loop_
_entity.id
_entity.type
_entity.pdbx_description
1 polymer ?
#
loop_
_entity_poly.entity_id
_entity_poly.type
_entity_poly.pdbx_seq_one_letter_code
_entity_poly.pdbx_strand_id
1 'polypeptide(L)'
;MVNVYSPSDPDRPDLVELAIDTLGNLARNQILRHIAINPETYFGKIRQAAPGINPNTLSRHLRHLENAGLVTVDLPPAERKGRSPRYTTNPDQLAILFNAWFLYLNASLSPTRPIT
;
A
#
# COMPACT_ATOMS: atom_id res chain seq x y z
N MET A 1 27.96 -12.23 3.33
CA MET A 1 26.60 -11.68 3.34
C MET A 1 26.70 -10.27 3.88
N VAL A 2 26.45 -9.27 3.05
CA VAL A 2 26.36 -7.88 3.53
C VAL A 2 25.01 -7.78 4.21
N ASN A 3 25.00 -7.56 5.52
CA ASN A 3 23.78 -7.17 6.21
C ASN A 3 23.50 -5.72 5.82
N VAL A 4 22.51 -5.51 4.95
CA VAL A 4 22.17 -4.18 4.38
C VAL A 4 21.39 -3.32 5.39
N TYR A 5 21.15 -3.83 6.61
CA TYR A 5 20.31 -3.15 7.61
C TYR A 5 21.06 -2.93 8.93
N SER A 6 21.17 -1.67 9.35
CA SER A 6 21.57 -1.31 10.72
C SER A 6 20.32 -0.96 11.53
N PRO A 7 20.10 -1.56 12.72
CA PRO A 7 18.98 -1.23 13.63
C PRO A 7 18.93 0.23 14.13
N SER A 8 19.86 1.08 13.70
CA SER A 8 20.07 2.45 14.15
C SER A 8 19.63 3.52 13.14
N ASP A 9 19.07 3.15 11.99
CA ASP A 9 18.60 4.14 11.01
C ASP A 9 17.34 4.85 11.57
N PRO A 10 17.38 6.19 11.70
CA PRO A 10 16.39 6.95 12.48
C PRO A 10 14.99 7.05 11.82
N ASP A 11 14.80 6.48 10.64
CA ASP A 11 13.54 6.51 9.89
C ASP A 11 12.84 5.13 9.90
N ARG A 12 12.00 4.94 10.92
CA ARG A 12 10.99 3.87 11.12
C ARG A 12 10.99 2.68 10.11
N PRO A 13 11.42 1.48 10.51
CA PRO A 13 11.31 0.29 9.66
C PRO A 13 9.87 -0.04 9.24
N ASP A 14 8.88 0.20 10.11
CA ASP A 14 7.48 -0.21 9.86
C ASP A 14 6.86 0.39 8.58
N LEU A 15 7.13 1.68 8.28
CA LEU A 15 6.58 2.34 7.10
C LEU A 15 7.32 1.94 5.82
N VAL A 16 8.64 1.74 5.90
CA VAL A 16 9.46 1.29 4.78
C VAL A 16 9.11 -0.15 4.40
N GLU A 17 9.00 -1.05 5.38
CA GLU A 17 8.58 -2.44 5.18
C GLU A 17 7.15 -2.50 4.60
N LEU A 18 6.23 -1.69 5.15
CA LEU A 18 4.86 -1.60 4.62
C LEU A 18 4.84 -1.06 3.19
N ALA A 19 5.70 -0.09 2.87
CA ALA A 19 5.83 0.44 1.52
C ALA A 19 6.44 -0.59 0.55
N ILE A 20 7.49 -1.33 0.95
CA ILE A 20 8.11 -2.38 0.13
C ILE A 20 7.10 -3.49 -0.16
N ASP A 21 6.42 -4.00 0.87
CA ASP A 21 5.41 -5.05 0.68
C ASP A 21 4.24 -4.55 -0.19
N THR A 22 3.76 -3.33 0.04
CA THR A 22 2.56 -2.84 -0.65
C THR A 22 2.86 -2.31 -2.06
N LEU A 23 3.77 -1.36 -2.18
CA LEU A 23 4.13 -0.69 -3.45
C LEU A 23 4.98 -1.60 -4.35
N GLY A 24 5.68 -2.59 -3.79
CA GLY A 24 6.42 -3.58 -4.56
C GLY A 24 5.52 -4.61 -5.26
N ASN A 25 4.22 -4.65 -4.98
CA ASN A 25 3.30 -5.63 -5.54
C ASN A 25 2.48 -5.06 -6.71
N LEU A 26 2.77 -5.54 -7.92
CA LEU A 26 2.11 -5.09 -9.15
C LEU A 26 0.57 -5.22 -9.09
N ALA A 27 0.04 -6.32 -8.57
CA ALA A 27 -1.40 -6.54 -8.49
C ALA A 27 -2.07 -5.54 -7.53
N ARG A 28 -1.46 -5.28 -6.37
CA ARG A 28 -1.93 -4.25 -5.43
C ARG A 28 -1.93 -2.86 -6.08
N ASN A 29 -0.89 -2.52 -6.83
CA ASN A 29 -0.79 -1.23 -7.53
C ASN A 29 -1.87 -1.06 -8.62
N GLN A 30 -2.15 -2.13 -9.38
CA GLN A 30 -3.22 -2.11 -10.39
C GLN A 30 -4.60 -1.95 -9.75
N ILE A 31 -4.85 -2.61 -8.62
CA ILE A 31 -6.09 -2.46 -7.85
C ILE A 31 -6.22 -1.02 -7.32
N LEU A 32 -5.18 -0.48 -6.68
CA LEU A 32 -5.15 0.90 -6.20
C LEU A 32 -5.43 1.90 -7.32
N ARG A 33 -4.76 1.75 -8.46
CA ARG A 33 -4.98 2.60 -9.64
C ARG A 33 -6.43 2.53 -10.13
N HIS A 34 -7.02 1.34 -10.17
CA HIS A 34 -8.41 1.17 -10.58
C HIS A 34 -9.38 1.90 -9.64
N ILE A 35 -9.19 1.77 -8.32
CA ILE A 35 -10.01 2.46 -7.31
C ILE A 35 -9.82 3.97 -7.40
N ALA A 36 -8.60 4.47 -7.60
CA ALA A 36 -8.34 5.90 -7.76
C ALA A 36 -9.05 6.51 -8.97
N ILE A 37 -9.14 5.78 -10.09
CA ILE A 37 -9.86 6.21 -11.29
C ILE A 37 -11.38 6.08 -11.12
N ASN A 38 -11.83 5.14 -10.27
CA ASN A 38 -13.23 4.82 -10.06
C ASN A 38 -13.55 4.84 -8.55
N PRO A 39 -13.64 6.04 -7.92
CA PRO A 39 -13.98 6.14 -6.50
C PRO A 39 -15.37 5.56 -6.23
N GLU A 40 -15.62 5.13 -4.99
CA GLU A 40 -16.87 4.45 -4.59
C GLU A 40 -17.17 3.18 -5.41
N THR A 41 -16.15 2.54 -5.98
CA THR A 41 -16.28 1.24 -6.66
C THR A 41 -16.52 0.12 -5.65
N TYR A 42 -16.97 -1.03 -6.13
CA TYR A 42 -17.26 -2.20 -5.30
C TYR A 42 -16.55 -3.44 -5.82
N PHE A 43 -16.45 -4.47 -4.97
CA PHE A 43 -15.69 -5.70 -5.25
C PHE A 43 -15.96 -6.30 -6.64
N GLY A 44 -17.23 -6.36 -7.05
CA GLY A 44 -17.61 -6.94 -8.34
C GLY A 44 -17.03 -6.19 -9.55
N LYS A 45 -16.98 -4.84 -9.50
CA LYS A 45 -16.37 -4.01 -10.54
C LYS A 45 -14.86 -4.14 -10.56
N ILE A 46 -14.22 -4.15 -9.39
CA ILE A 46 -12.77 -4.37 -9.27
C ILE A 46 -12.40 -5.74 -9.84
N ARG A 47 -13.19 -6.78 -9.56
CA ARG A 47 -12.99 -8.13 -10.10
C ARG A 47 -13.12 -8.17 -11.63
N GLN A 48 -14.08 -7.45 -12.21
CA GLN A 48 -14.23 -7.36 -13.67
C GLN A 48 -13.03 -6.67 -14.32
N ALA A 49 -12.45 -5.66 -13.67
CA ALA A 49 -11.27 -4.96 -14.15
C ALA A 49 -9.96 -5.75 -13.96
N ALA A 50 -9.96 -6.79 -13.12
CA ALA A 50 -8.81 -7.63 -12.83
C ALA A 50 -9.10 -9.13 -13.03
N PRO A 51 -9.45 -9.57 -14.27
CA PRO A 51 -9.91 -10.94 -14.54
C PRO A 51 -8.85 -12.03 -14.24
N GLY A 52 -7.56 -11.67 -14.21
CA GLY A 52 -6.47 -12.59 -13.88
C GLY A 52 -6.27 -12.84 -12.38
N ILE A 53 -6.98 -12.12 -11.51
CA ILE A 53 -6.87 -12.27 -10.05
C ILE A 53 -8.06 -13.08 -9.55
N ASN A 54 -7.79 -14.24 -8.92
CA ASN A 54 -8.86 -15.03 -8.34
C ASN A 54 -9.57 -14.26 -7.20
N PRO A 55 -10.86 -14.51 -6.93
CA PRO A 55 -11.64 -13.72 -5.96
C PRO A 55 -11.05 -13.71 -4.54
N ASN A 56 -10.51 -14.84 -4.06
CA ASN A 56 -9.94 -14.93 -2.72
C ASN A 56 -8.66 -14.10 -2.59
N THR A 57 -7.82 -14.12 -3.61
CA THR A 57 -6.61 -13.29 -3.70
C THR A 57 -6.97 -11.82 -3.80
N LEU A 58 -7.99 -11.45 -4.58
CA LEU A 58 -8.48 -10.08 -4.65
C LEU A 58 -8.98 -9.60 -3.27
N SER A 59 -9.76 -10.41 -2.55
CA SER A 59 -10.19 -10.08 -1.19
C SER A 59 -9.01 -9.91 -0.22
N ARG A 60 -7.96 -10.72 -0.35
CA ARG A 60 -6.72 -10.58 0.44
C ARG A 60 -5.98 -9.29 0.11
N HIS A 61 -5.85 -8.93 -1.17
CA HIS A 61 -5.24 -7.66 -1.57
C HIS A 61 -6.02 -6.46 -1.06
N LEU A 62 -7.36 -6.46 -1.20
CA LEU A 62 -8.19 -5.36 -0.72
C LEU A 62 -8.10 -5.20 0.80
N ARG A 63 -8.13 -6.30 1.56
CA ARG A 63 -7.93 -6.26 3.02
C ARG A 63 -6.54 -5.74 3.38
N HIS A 64 -5.52 -6.13 2.63
CA HIS A 64 -4.16 -5.63 2.82
C HIS A 64 -4.08 -4.13 2.62
N LEU A 65 -4.64 -3.62 1.52
CA LEU A 65 -4.68 -2.21 1.19
C LEU A 65 -5.48 -1.39 2.23
N GLU A 66 -6.59 -1.96 2.72
CA GLU A 66 -7.39 -1.38 3.79
C GLU A 66 -6.59 -1.31 5.11
N ASN A 67 -5.95 -2.41 5.51
CA ASN A 67 -5.11 -2.46 6.73
C ASN A 67 -3.90 -1.52 6.65
N ALA A 68 -3.35 -1.32 5.45
CA ALA A 68 -2.27 -0.37 5.18
C ALA A 68 -2.74 1.08 5.16
N GLY A 69 -4.06 1.32 5.27
CA GLY A 69 -4.69 2.65 5.24
C GLY A 69 -4.76 3.28 3.85
N LEU A 70 -4.38 2.54 2.79
CA LEU A 70 -4.34 3.04 1.41
C LEU A 70 -5.71 3.04 0.73
N VAL A 71 -6.66 2.29 1.29
CA VAL A 71 -8.05 2.25 0.85
C VAL A 71 -8.95 2.38 2.06
N THR A 72 -9.95 3.25 1.97
CA THR A 72 -11.06 3.33 2.92
C THR A 72 -12.26 2.56 2.38
N VAL A 73 -13.06 2.05 3.30
CA VAL A 73 -14.30 1.33 3.00
C VAL A 73 -15.44 2.00 3.76
N ASP A 74 -16.52 2.31 3.06
CA ASP A 74 -17.70 2.99 3.61
C ASP A 74 -18.37 2.26 4.78
N LEU A 75 -18.26 0.93 4.80
CA LEU A 75 -18.85 0.06 5.82
C LEU A 75 -17.78 -0.62 6.67
N PRO A 76 -17.93 -0.65 8.01
CA PRO A 76 -17.05 -1.42 8.87
C PRO A 76 -17.26 -2.93 8.64
N PRO A 77 -16.26 -3.79 8.94
CA PRO A 77 -16.30 -5.22 8.63
C PRO A 77 -17.57 -5.96 9.10
N ALA A 78 -18.09 -5.62 10.28
CA ALA A 78 -19.29 -6.24 10.85
C ALA A 78 -20.57 -6.00 10.03
N GLU A 79 -20.62 -4.89 9.28
CA GLU A 79 -21.80 -4.45 8.52
C GLU A 79 -21.74 -4.86 7.05
N ARG A 80 -20.63 -5.48 6.60
CA ARG A 80 -20.43 -5.85 5.18
C ARG A 80 -21.29 -7.03 4.73
N LYS A 81 -21.80 -7.85 5.66
CA LYS A 81 -22.53 -9.08 5.31
C LYS A 81 -23.82 -8.74 4.55
N GLY A 82 -23.94 -9.28 3.32
CA GLY A 82 -25.11 -9.02 2.46
C GLY A 82 -25.15 -7.62 1.84
N ARG A 83 -24.06 -6.84 1.97
CA ARG A 83 -23.89 -5.51 1.37
C ARG A 83 -22.75 -5.52 0.36
N SER A 84 -22.65 -4.44 -0.41
CA SER A 84 -21.57 -4.21 -1.38
C SER A 84 -20.76 -2.99 -0.93
N PRO A 85 -19.72 -3.19 -0.11
CA PRO A 85 -18.90 -2.09 0.39
C PRO A 85 -18.25 -1.31 -0.75
N ARG A 86 -18.11 0.00 -0.53
CA ARG A 86 -17.55 0.99 -1.46
C ARG A 86 -16.13 1.31 -1.04
N TYR A 87 -15.22 1.20 -2.00
CA TYR A 87 -13.80 1.40 -1.80
C TYR A 87 -13.38 2.74 -2.41
N THR A 88 -12.59 3.50 -1.67
CA THR A 88 -11.99 4.76 -2.11
C THR A 88 -10.53 4.80 -1.67
N THR A 89 -9.64 5.34 -2.51
CA THR A 89 -8.22 5.44 -2.17
C THR A 89 -7.96 6.56 -1.17
N ASN A 90 -6.96 6.36 -0.30
CA ASN A 90 -6.43 7.39 0.59
C ASN A 90 -5.10 7.94 0.00
N PRO A 91 -5.14 9.09 -0.71
CA PRO A 91 -3.95 9.65 -1.34
C PRO A 91 -2.91 10.14 -0.32
N ASP A 92 -3.33 10.59 0.86
CA ASP A 92 -2.41 11.07 1.89
C ASP A 92 -1.53 9.94 2.41
N GLN A 93 -2.13 8.77 2.69
CA GLN A 93 -1.38 7.59 3.11
C GLN A 93 -0.45 7.07 2.00
N LEU A 94 -0.87 7.17 0.73
CA LEU A 94 -0.02 6.81 -0.40
C LEU A 94 1.22 7.72 -0.48
N ALA A 95 1.05 9.02 -0.27
CA ALA A 95 2.16 9.97 -0.22
C ALA A 95 3.12 9.67 0.95
N ILE A 96 2.59 9.33 2.13
CA ILE A 96 3.39 8.94 3.29
C ILE A 96 4.27 7.71 2.98
N LEU A 97 3.67 6.63 2.45
CA LEU A 97 4.42 5.40 2.13
C LEU A 97 5.44 5.63 1.01
N PHE A 98 5.07 6.38 -0.03
CA PHE A 98 5.99 6.69 -1.11
C PHE A 98 7.18 7.52 -0.62
N ASN A 99 6.93 8.53 0.22
CA ASN A 99 8.00 9.36 0.79
C ASN A 99 8.93 8.55 1.70
N ALA A 100 8.38 7.67 2.55
CA ALA A 100 9.19 6.80 3.40
C ALA A 100 10.11 5.89 2.57
N TRP A 101 9.58 5.25 1.53
CA TRP A 101 10.36 4.42 0.60
C TRP A 101 11.40 5.23 -0.18
N PHE A 102 11.03 6.43 -0.64
CA PHE A 102 11.94 7.32 -1.35
C PHE A 102 13.11 7.79 -0.45
N LEU A 103 12.84 8.21 0.79
CA LEU A 103 13.87 8.62 1.73
C LEU A 103 14.82 7.47 2.06
N TYR A 104 14.27 6.26 2.30
CA TYR A 104 15.06 5.06 2.54
C TYR A 104 16.05 4.76 1.39
N LEU A 105 15.58 4.80 0.15
CA LEU A 105 16.44 4.56 -1.02
C LEU A 105 17.45 5.68 -1.27
N ASN A 106 17.14 6.92 -0.89
CA ASN A 106 18.02 8.08 -1.08
C ASN A 106 18.92 8.38 0.12
N ALA A 107 18.84 7.61 1.21
CA ALA A 107 19.72 7.78 2.37
C ALA A 107 21.21 7.56 2.05
N SER A 108 21.57 7.05 0.85
CA SER A 108 22.93 7.08 0.32
C SER A 108 23.34 8.39 -0.39
N LEU A 109 22.48 9.41 -0.39
CA LEU A 109 22.73 10.76 -0.95
C LEU A 109 22.61 11.83 0.15
N SER A 110 23.42 11.72 1.19
CA SER A 110 23.84 12.87 2.00
C SER A 110 25.27 12.64 2.50
N PRO A 111 26.06 13.73 2.57
CA PRO A 111 27.48 13.72 2.28
C PRO A 111 28.25 12.97 3.35
N THR A 112 29.35 12.37 2.91
CA THR A 112 30.51 12.00 3.72
C THR A 112 30.58 12.86 4.98
N ARG A 113 30.41 12.25 6.16
CA ARG A 113 30.76 12.90 7.44
C ARG A 113 32.11 13.59 7.25
N PRO A 114 32.25 14.90 7.54
CA PRO A 114 33.59 15.45 7.64
C PRO A 114 34.28 14.71 8.79
N ILE A 115 35.38 14.07 8.44
CA ILE A 115 36.38 13.60 9.39
C ILE A 115 36.99 14.86 9.99
N THR A 116 36.64 15.18 11.23
CA THR A 116 37.50 15.66 12.35
C THR A 116 36.61 16.34 13.39
#